data_AF-A0AA88TQC8-F1
#
_entry.id   AF-A0AA88TQC8-F1
#
_cell.length_a   1.000
_cell.length_b   1.000
_cell.length_c   1.000
_cell.angle_alpha   90.00
_cell.angle_beta   90.00
_cell.angle_gamma   90.00
#
_symmetry.space_group_name_H-M   'P 1'
#
loop_
_entity.id
_entity.type
_entity.pdbx_description
1 polymer ?
#
loop_
_entity_poly.entity_id
_entity_poly.type
_entity_poly.pdbx_seq_one_letter_code
_entity_poly.pdbx_strand_id
1 'polypeptide(L)'
;MASLLGETLFEISGQGPAPLKDYFHFAITKSQVIWSWWKISLRSDCRNTPPGQLRESHEDFLEDNRLQNQVAMVFGPYILQYAKNLCQGHYDYIVRLPNALLFNIMAHLDLEDISAVSRTCRRFRELCNSEEFWEQTVRKHCDTVTPTVEALAEEVGWRTIFFTNKLQLQMQISRRKQKENQPCEDKNEPSSSSVPLE
;
A
#
# COMPACT_ATOMS: atom_id res chain seq x y z
N MET A 1 -7.57 -2.65 20.03
CA MET A 1 -6.64 -2.27 18.93
C MET A 1 -5.18 -2.20 19.36
N ALA A 2 -4.85 -2.03 20.64
CA ALA A 2 -3.46 -1.99 21.14
C ALA A 2 -2.63 -3.27 20.89
N SER A 3 -3.28 -4.41 20.62
CA SER A 3 -2.61 -5.68 20.29
C SER A 3 -1.94 -5.70 18.91
N LEU A 4 -2.33 -4.79 18.00
CA LEU A 4 -1.73 -4.67 16.66
C LEU A 4 -0.41 -3.90 16.67
N LEU A 5 -0.11 -3.17 17.75
CA LEU A 5 1.10 -2.39 17.87
C LEU A 5 2.23 -3.32 18.36
N GLY A 6 3.33 -3.38 17.61
CA GLY A 6 4.60 -3.93 18.11
C GLY A 6 5.19 -3.05 19.21
N GLU A 7 6.20 -3.54 19.93
CA GLU A 7 6.88 -2.78 20.98
C GLU A 7 7.51 -1.48 20.43
N THR A 8 8.18 -1.60 19.29
CA THR A 8 8.70 -0.47 18.51
C THR A 8 7.66 0.02 17.51
N LEU A 9 7.29 1.29 17.63
CA LEU A 9 6.33 1.93 16.74
C LEU A 9 7.03 2.55 15.53
N PHE A 10 8.16 3.20 15.74
CA PHE A 10 8.93 3.85 14.70
C PHE A 10 10.41 3.81 15.02
N GLU A 11 11.24 3.70 13.99
CA GLU A 11 12.69 3.67 14.12
C GLU A 11 13.31 4.28 12.86
N ILE A 12 14.30 5.15 13.06
CA ILE A 12 15.09 5.74 11.99
C ILE A 12 16.51 6.00 12.48
N SER A 13 17.47 5.90 11.56
CA SER A 13 18.87 6.18 11.83
C SER A 13 19.48 6.97 10.69
N GLY A 14 20.41 7.87 10.99
CA GLY A 14 20.99 8.75 9.98
C GLY A 14 22.14 9.58 10.51
N GLN A 15 22.88 10.19 9.58
CA GLN A 15 23.97 11.10 9.91
C GLN A 15 23.44 12.54 9.99
N GLY A 16 23.84 13.26 11.03
CA GLY A 16 23.49 14.67 11.19
C GLY A 16 24.12 15.55 10.10
N PRO A 17 23.53 16.73 9.81
CA PRO A 17 24.09 17.66 8.84
C PRO A 17 25.46 18.18 9.27
N ALA A 18 26.22 18.73 8.31
CA ALA A 18 27.44 19.44 8.63
C ALA A 18 27.13 20.66 9.52
N PRO A 19 27.98 20.99 10.52
CA PRO A 19 29.31 20.42 10.78
C PRO A 19 29.32 19.19 11.69
N LEU A 20 28.18 18.83 12.31
CA LEU A 20 28.14 17.86 13.40
C LEU A 20 28.56 16.47 12.91
N LYS A 21 28.01 16.00 11.78
CA LYS A 21 28.32 14.71 11.12
C LYS A 21 28.31 13.46 12.03
N ASP A 22 27.82 13.58 13.26
CA ASP A 22 27.60 12.46 14.18
C ASP A 22 26.48 11.56 13.65
N TYR A 23 26.47 10.31 14.10
CA TYR A 23 25.42 9.36 13.76
C TYR A 23 24.35 9.36 14.84
N PHE A 24 23.10 9.32 14.42
CA PHE A 24 21.93 9.37 15.28
C PHE A 24 21.01 8.21 15.02
N HIS A 25 20.38 7.76 16.07
CA HIS A 25 19.32 6.77 16.05
C HIS A 25 18.16 7.29 16.89
N PHE A 26 16.98 7.24 16.32
CA PHE A 26 15.75 7.70 16.93
C PHE A 26 14.70 6.61 16.85
N ALA A 27 14.18 6.22 18.00
CA ALA A 27 13.16 5.19 18.10
C ALA A 27 12.02 5.64 19.01
N ILE A 28 10.80 5.28 18.64
CA ILE A 28 9.61 5.50 19.44
C ILE A 28 9.03 4.13 19.75
N THR A 29 8.99 3.81 21.03
CA THR A 29 8.33 2.62 21.56
C THR A 29 6.92 2.96 22.02
N LYS A 30 6.15 1.95 22.47
CA LYS A 30 4.81 2.16 23.02
C LYS A 30 4.75 3.15 24.20
N SER A 31 5.82 3.28 24.96
CA SER A 31 5.85 4.06 26.21
C SER A 31 6.88 5.17 26.22
N GLN A 32 7.93 5.07 25.40
CA GLN A 32 9.10 5.93 25.50
C GLN A 32 9.62 6.34 24.13
N VAL A 33 10.24 7.51 24.11
CA VAL A 33 11.06 8.02 23.02
C VAL A 33 12.53 7.79 23.37
N ILE A 34 13.30 7.22 22.44
CA ILE A 34 14.71 6.91 22.60
C ILE A 34 15.49 7.71 21.56
N TRP A 35 16.42 8.54 22.03
CA TRP A 35 17.37 9.27 21.22
C TRP A 35 18.78 8.82 21.54
N SER A 36 19.47 8.24 20.57
CA SER A 36 20.86 7.78 20.74
C SER A 36 21.77 8.44 19.72
N TRP A 37 23.00 8.76 20.13
CA TRP A 37 23.97 9.39 19.26
C TRP A 37 25.38 8.82 19.45
N TRP A 38 26.13 8.77 18.36
CA TRP A 38 27.52 8.34 18.29
C TRP A 38 28.35 9.48 17.73
N LYS A 39 29.30 9.94 18.55
CA LYS A 39 30.24 10.98 18.12
C LYS A 39 31.21 10.42 17.08
N ILE A 40 31.21 10.99 15.88
CA ILE A 40 32.13 10.61 14.82
C ILE A 40 33.27 11.64 14.79
N SER A 41 34.46 11.21 15.22
CA SER A 41 35.65 12.06 15.24
C SER A 41 36.85 11.31 14.70
N LEU A 42 37.69 12.02 13.95
CA LEU A 42 38.98 11.51 13.46
C LEU A 42 40.07 11.52 14.55
N ARG A 43 39.81 12.17 15.68
CA ARG A 43 40.78 12.28 16.79
C ARG A 43 40.79 10.98 17.60
N SER A 44 41.99 10.51 17.93
CA SER A 44 42.24 9.29 18.72
C SER A 44 41.48 9.29 20.05
N ASP A 45 41.37 10.46 20.68
CA ASP A 45 40.81 10.62 22.03
C ASP A 45 39.31 10.32 22.09
N CYS A 46 38.64 10.34 20.94
CA CYS A 46 37.21 10.08 20.84
C CYS A 46 36.89 8.63 20.43
N ARG A 47 37.90 7.84 20.01
CA ARG A 47 37.72 6.55 19.31
C ARG A 47 36.99 5.48 20.13
N ASN A 48 36.99 5.60 21.47
CA ASN A 48 36.32 4.67 22.38
C ASN A 48 35.21 5.33 23.22
N THR A 49 34.71 6.49 22.80
CA THR A 49 33.60 7.15 23.54
C THR A 49 32.33 6.32 23.37
N PRO A 50 31.65 5.92 24.45
CA PRO A 50 30.40 5.20 24.33
C PRO A 50 29.32 6.11 23.72
N PRO A 51 28.31 5.55 23.04
CA PRO A 51 27.17 6.32 22.59
C PRO A 51 26.44 6.95 23.75
N GLY A 52 25.95 8.17 23.53
CA GLY A 52 24.99 8.78 24.44
C GLY A 52 23.58 8.28 24.12
N GLN A 53 22.76 8.16 25.16
CA GLN A 53 21.36 7.81 25.01
C GLN A 53 20.51 8.63 25.98
N LEU A 54 19.42 9.17 25.47
CA LEU A 54 18.36 9.84 26.20
C LEU A 54 17.08 9.03 26.00
N ARG A 55 16.35 8.80 27.10
CA ARG A 55 15.03 8.16 27.10
C ARG A 55 14.06 9.06 27.82
N GLU A 56 12.94 9.33 27.18
CA GLU A 56 11.90 10.20 27.69
C GLU A 56 10.54 9.53 27.54
N SER A 57 9.59 9.91 28.38
CA SER A 57 8.19 9.54 28.14
C SER A 57 7.64 10.27 26.91
N HIS A 58 6.48 9.85 26.42
CA HIS A 58 5.81 10.57 25.33
C HIS A 58 5.43 12.00 25.74
N GLU A 59 5.03 12.21 26.99
CA GLU A 59 4.65 13.53 27.52
C GLU A 59 5.87 14.45 27.60
N ASP A 60 6.98 13.96 28.17
CA ASP A 60 8.23 14.72 28.29
C ASP A 60 8.75 15.14 26.91
N PHE A 61 8.73 14.23 25.93
CA PHE A 61 9.17 14.52 24.56
C PHE A 61 8.32 15.62 23.91
N LEU A 62 7.02 15.68 24.19
CA LEU A 62 6.12 16.70 23.63
C LEU A 62 6.43 18.10 24.19
N GLU A 63 6.99 18.18 25.40
CA GLU A 63 7.41 19.43 26.03
C GLU A 63 8.87 19.79 25.73
N ASP A 64 9.73 18.81 25.44
CA ASP A 64 11.15 19.06 25.15
C ASP A 64 11.40 19.62 23.74
N ASN A 65 11.31 20.94 23.63
CA ASN A 65 11.69 21.66 22.42
C ASN A 65 13.14 21.42 21.98
N ARG A 66 14.07 21.08 22.88
CA ARG A 66 15.47 20.85 22.51
C ARG A 66 15.62 19.56 21.73
N LEU A 67 15.10 18.45 22.25
CA LEU A 67 15.12 17.18 21.55
C LEU A 67 14.31 17.24 20.25
N GLN A 68 13.15 17.88 20.25
CA GLN A 68 12.35 18.09 19.02
C GLN A 68 13.13 18.82 17.93
N ASN A 69 13.84 19.90 18.29
CA ASN A 69 14.68 20.64 17.36
C ASN A 69 15.84 19.79 16.81
N GLN A 70 16.42 18.91 17.63
CA GLN A 70 17.45 17.97 17.16
C GLN A 70 16.87 16.95 16.17
N VAL A 71 15.71 16.36 16.48
CA VAL A 71 15.02 15.43 15.57
C VAL A 71 14.70 16.11 14.24
N ALA A 72 14.16 17.34 14.25
CA ALA A 72 13.88 18.09 13.04
C ALA A 72 15.15 18.45 12.25
N MET A 73 16.25 18.78 12.94
CA MET A 73 17.52 19.09 12.30
C MET A 73 18.12 17.87 11.59
N VAL A 74 18.06 16.69 12.22
CA VAL A 74 18.69 15.47 11.71
C VAL A 74 17.81 14.73 10.70
N PHE A 75 16.52 14.58 11.01
CA PHE A 75 15.59 13.74 10.23
C PHE A 75 14.52 14.56 9.48
N GLY A 76 14.48 15.87 9.68
CA GLY A 76 13.56 16.77 9.00
C GLY A 76 12.24 16.99 9.74
N PRO A 77 11.49 18.05 9.35
CA PRO A 77 10.27 18.47 10.03
C PRO A 77 9.13 17.44 9.91
N TYR A 78 9.09 16.70 8.80
CA TYR A 78 8.07 15.66 8.59
C TYR A 78 8.20 14.52 9.61
N ILE A 79 9.43 14.06 9.88
CA ILE A 79 9.69 13.01 10.86
C ILE A 79 9.38 13.52 12.28
N LEU A 80 9.71 14.77 12.59
CA LEU A 80 9.31 15.38 13.86
C LEU A 80 7.78 15.40 14.02
N GLN A 81 7.04 15.84 13.00
CA GLN A 81 5.58 15.88 13.06
C GLN A 81 4.99 14.48 13.22
N TYR A 82 5.53 13.51 12.49
CA TYR A 82 5.14 12.10 12.62
C TYR A 82 5.40 11.56 14.02
N ALA A 83 6.57 11.87 14.60
CA ALA A 83 6.93 11.50 15.97
C ALA A 83 5.96 12.08 17.01
N LYS A 84 5.60 13.37 16.89
CA LYS A 84 4.62 14.01 17.76
C LYS A 84 3.26 13.34 17.68
N ASN A 85 2.80 13.04 16.47
CA ASN A 85 1.53 12.35 16.25
C ASN A 85 1.52 10.99 16.97
N LEU A 86 2.60 10.22 16.86
CA LEU A 86 2.74 8.94 17.56
C LEU A 86 2.73 9.10 19.09
N CYS A 87 3.43 10.11 19.63
CA CYS A 87 3.45 10.39 21.08
C CYS A 87 2.10 10.87 21.61
N GLN A 88 1.26 11.47 20.75
CA GLN A 88 -0.11 11.86 21.06
C GLN A 88 -1.12 10.71 20.90
N GLY A 89 -0.68 9.52 20.52
CA GLY A 89 -1.55 8.35 20.33
C GLY A 89 -2.15 8.20 18.93
N HIS A 90 -1.74 9.02 17.95
CA HIS A 90 -2.19 8.91 16.57
C HIS A 90 -1.35 7.85 15.83
N TYR A 91 -1.76 6.60 15.91
CA TYR A 91 -1.06 5.46 15.31
C TYR A 91 -1.62 5.06 13.94
N ASP A 92 -0.74 4.63 13.03
CA ASP A 92 -1.11 4.07 11.73
C ASP A 92 -1.62 2.61 11.85
N TYR A 93 -2.82 2.42 12.40
CA TYR A 93 -3.38 1.10 12.64
C TYR A 93 -3.58 0.29 11.35
N ILE A 94 -4.03 0.95 10.28
CA ILE A 94 -4.35 0.28 9.01
C ILE A 94 -3.09 -0.39 8.46
N VAL A 95 -1.97 0.34 8.41
CA VAL A 95 -0.69 -0.16 7.90
C VAL A 95 -0.12 -1.27 8.80
N ARG A 96 -0.69 -1.56 9.98
CA ARG A 96 -0.24 -2.62 10.90
C ARG A 96 -1.16 -3.85 10.93
N LEU A 97 -2.29 -3.80 10.23
CA LEU A 97 -3.20 -4.94 10.16
C LEU A 97 -2.54 -6.17 9.49
N PRO A 98 -2.94 -7.40 9.85
CA PRO A 98 -2.58 -8.60 9.11
C PRO A 98 -3.00 -8.52 7.64
N ASN A 99 -2.19 -9.10 6.74
CA ASN A 99 -2.43 -9.04 5.30
C ASN A 99 -3.82 -9.60 4.91
N ALA A 100 -4.29 -10.67 5.55
CA ALA A 100 -5.62 -11.23 5.29
C ALA A 100 -6.75 -10.20 5.51
N LEU A 101 -6.67 -9.38 6.56
CA LEU A 101 -7.66 -8.32 6.80
C LEU A 101 -7.50 -7.18 5.81
N LEU A 102 -6.26 -6.81 5.46
CA LEU A 102 -6.01 -5.79 4.45
C LEU A 102 -6.52 -6.18 3.07
N PHE A 103 -6.27 -7.41 2.63
CA PHE A 103 -6.82 -7.94 1.37
C PHE A 103 -8.35 -7.93 1.38
N ASN A 104 -8.97 -8.29 2.51
CA ASN A 104 -10.42 -8.20 2.64
C ASN A 104 -10.95 -6.77 2.50
N ILE A 105 -10.33 -5.80 3.17
CA ILE A 105 -10.71 -4.38 3.08
C ILE A 105 -10.50 -3.86 1.65
N MET A 106 -9.33 -4.13 1.06
CA MET A 106 -8.97 -3.66 -0.27
C MET A 106 -9.79 -4.32 -1.39
N ALA A 107 -10.29 -5.55 -1.20
CA ALA A 107 -11.17 -6.21 -2.17
C ALA A 107 -12.53 -5.50 -2.34
N HIS A 108 -12.90 -4.59 -1.44
CA HIS A 108 -14.09 -3.75 -1.57
C HIS A 108 -13.80 -2.40 -2.24
N LEU A 109 -12.55 -2.10 -2.59
CA LEU A 109 -12.16 -0.86 -3.23
C LEU A 109 -12.22 -0.99 -4.76
N ASP A 110 -12.53 0.12 -5.42
CA ASP A 110 -12.45 0.20 -6.87
C ASP A 110 -10.98 0.23 -7.34
N LEU A 111 -10.74 -0.03 -8.63
CA LEU A 111 -9.38 -0.07 -9.18
C LEU A 111 -8.66 1.29 -9.08
N GLU A 112 -9.41 2.39 -9.20
CA GLU A 112 -8.88 3.73 -9.02
C GLU A 112 -8.38 3.93 -7.58
N ASP A 113 -9.18 3.52 -6.61
CA ASP A 113 -8.84 3.59 -5.19
C ASP A 113 -7.66 2.67 -4.84
N ILE A 114 -7.61 1.45 -5.40
CA ILE A 114 -6.45 0.55 -5.24
C ILE A 114 -5.18 1.24 -5.77
N SER A 115 -5.27 1.94 -6.91
CA SER A 115 -4.13 2.68 -7.45
C SER A 115 -3.72 3.84 -6.53
N ALA A 116 -4.68 4.55 -5.93
CA ALA A 116 -4.42 5.63 -4.98
C ALA A 116 -3.75 5.08 -3.70
N VAL A 117 -4.28 4.01 -3.13
CA VAL A 117 -3.75 3.34 -1.94
C VAL A 117 -2.32 2.86 -2.16
N SER A 118 -2.01 2.28 -3.35
CA SER A 118 -0.65 1.82 -3.70
C SER A 118 0.42 2.94 -3.69
N ARG A 119 -0.01 4.21 -3.77
CA ARG A 119 0.86 5.38 -3.78
C ARG A 119 1.08 5.98 -2.39
N THR A 120 0.29 5.56 -1.39
CA THR A 120 0.35 6.12 -0.03
C THR A 120 1.61 5.71 0.73
N CYS A 121 1.95 4.41 0.75
CA CYS A 121 3.12 3.91 1.45
C CYS A 121 3.71 2.68 0.76
N ARG A 122 4.96 2.34 1.12
CA ARG A 122 5.68 1.20 0.55
C ARG A 122 4.96 -0.12 0.80
N ARG A 123 4.43 -0.34 2.02
CA ARG A 123 3.70 -1.57 2.36
C ARG A 123 2.47 -1.76 1.47
N PHE A 124 1.67 -0.71 1.26
CA PHE A 124 0.51 -0.80 0.37
C PHE A 124 0.92 -1.00 -1.09
N ARG A 125 2.01 -0.37 -1.54
CA ARG A 125 2.56 -0.62 -2.87
C ARG A 125 2.92 -2.10 -3.07
N GLU A 126 3.57 -2.72 -2.09
CA GLU A 126 3.92 -4.13 -2.11
C GLU A 126 2.67 -5.02 -2.08
N LEU A 127 1.69 -4.72 -1.23
CA LEU A 127 0.43 -5.47 -1.15
C LEU A 127 -0.38 -5.40 -2.45
N CYS A 128 -0.53 -4.22 -3.07
CA CYS A 128 -1.26 -4.06 -4.33
C CYS A 128 -0.55 -4.71 -5.53
N ASN A 129 0.75 -5.02 -5.41
CA ASN A 129 1.51 -5.74 -6.42
C ASN A 129 1.64 -7.24 -6.12
N SER A 130 1.09 -7.73 -5.02
CA SER A 130 1.14 -9.15 -4.64
C SER A 130 0.16 -9.99 -5.44
N GLU A 131 0.60 -11.14 -5.95
CA GLU A 131 -0.26 -12.09 -6.65
C GLU A 131 -1.34 -12.68 -5.74
N GLU A 132 -1.06 -12.86 -4.45
CA GLU A 132 -2.04 -13.33 -3.45
C GLU A 132 -3.26 -12.41 -3.35
N PHE A 133 -3.04 -11.09 -3.45
CA PHE A 133 -4.12 -10.11 -3.42
C PHE A 133 -5.03 -10.26 -4.64
N TRP A 134 -4.43 -10.38 -5.83
CA TRP A 134 -5.17 -10.50 -7.07
C TRP A 134 -5.87 -11.85 -7.19
N GLU A 135 -5.25 -12.94 -6.72
CA GLU A 135 -5.89 -14.26 -6.61
C GLU A 135 -7.16 -14.20 -5.75
N GLN A 136 -7.07 -13.63 -4.54
CA GLN A 136 -8.22 -13.48 -3.64
C GLN A 136 -9.30 -12.58 -4.25
N THR A 137 -8.91 -11.52 -4.93
CA THR A 137 -9.84 -10.61 -5.61
C THR A 137 -10.58 -11.31 -6.74
N VAL A 138 -9.86 -12.06 -7.59
CA VAL A 138 -10.47 -12.86 -8.67
C VAL A 138 -11.41 -13.92 -8.09
N ARG A 139 -10.98 -14.70 -7.10
CA ARG A 139 -11.83 -15.75 -6.48
C ARG A 139 -13.07 -15.20 -5.80
N LYS A 140 -13.04 -13.96 -5.28
CA LYS A 140 -14.22 -13.30 -4.71
C LYS A 140 -15.21 -12.79 -5.75
N HIS A 141 -14.72 -12.35 -6.91
CA HIS A 141 -15.56 -11.77 -7.97
C HIS A 141 -15.92 -12.76 -9.08
N CYS A 142 -15.23 -13.89 -9.18
CA CYS A 142 -15.50 -14.97 -10.12
C CYS A 142 -15.97 -16.20 -9.35
N ASP A 143 -17.25 -16.55 -9.47
CA ASP A 143 -17.87 -17.69 -8.77
C ASP A 143 -17.23 -19.04 -9.13
N THR A 144 -16.53 -19.13 -10.28
CA THR A 144 -15.88 -20.36 -10.74
C THR A 144 -14.50 -20.07 -11.33
N VAL A 145 -13.44 -20.28 -10.55
CA VAL A 145 -12.07 -20.35 -11.07
C VAL A 145 -11.86 -21.79 -11.59
N THR A 146 -11.78 -21.96 -12.91
CA THR A 146 -11.51 -23.26 -13.51
C THR A 146 -10.02 -23.61 -13.39
N PRO A 147 -9.65 -24.90 -13.36
CA PRO A 147 -8.24 -25.32 -13.27
C PRO A 147 -7.39 -24.81 -14.45
N THR A 148 -8.02 -24.53 -15.58
CA THR A 148 -7.38 -23.88 -16.74
C THR A 148 -7.00 -22.43 -16.48
N VAL A 149 -7.81 -21.68 -15.72
CA VAL A 149 -7.52 -20.29 -15.34
C VAL A 149 -6.44 -20.26 -14.27
N GLU A 150 -6.44 -21.23 -13.36
CA GLU A 150 -5.41 -21.37 -12.33
C GLU A 150 -4.05 -21.72 -12.94
N ALA A 151 -3.97 -22.68 -13.87
CA ALA A 151 -2.75 -22.98 -14.62
C ALA A 151 -2.23 -21.76 -15.42
N LEU A 152 -3.13 -21.00 -16.05
CA LEU A 152 -2.76 -19.76 -16.75
C LEU A 152 -2.27 -18.68 -15.76
N ALA A 153 -2.79 -18.67 -14.53
CA ALA A 153 -2.39 -17.70 -13.50
C ALA A 153 -0.99 -17.96 -13.00
N GLU A 154 -0.63 -19.23 -12.86
CA GLU A 154 0.74 -19.63 -12.53
C GLU A 154 1.74 -19.21 -13.63
N GLU A 155 1.33 -19.20 -14.90
CA GLU A 155 2.18 -18.81 -16.01
C GLU A 155 2.31 -17.27 -16.20
N VAL A 156 1.21 -16.53 -16.04
CA VAL A 156 1.13 -15.11 -16.46
C VAL A 156 0.85 -14.14 -15.29
N GLY A 157 0.45 -14.66 -14.13
CA GLY A 157 0.08 -13.90 -12.94
C GLY A 157 -1.42 -13.62 -12.85
N TRP A 158 -1.95 -13.70 -11.62
CA TRP A 158 -3.33 -13.37 -11.26
C TRP A 158 -3.68 -11.92 -11.55
N ARG A 159 -2.73 -10.99 -11.36
CA ARG A 159 -2.94 -9.59 -11.73
C ARG A 159 -3.27 -9.45 -13.21
N THR A 160 -2.49 -10.09 -14.08
CA THR A 160 -2.69 -10.03 -15.53
C THR A 160 -4.03 -10.64 -15.91
N ILE A 161 -4.39 -11.78 -15.30
CA ILE A 161 -5.69 -12.44 -15.53
C ILE A 161 -6.86 -11.57 -15.11
N PHE A 162 -6.77 -10.89 -13.97
CA PHE A 162 -7.82 -9.99 -13.53
C PHE A 162 -8.07 -8.88 -14.57
N PHE A 163 -7.00 -8.25 -15.08
CA PHE A 163 -7.12 -7.21 -16.10
C PHE A 163 -7.59 -7.76 -17.45
N THR A 164 -7.11 -8.93 -17.89
CA THR A 164 -7.59 -9.52 -19.16
C THR A 164 -9.05 -9.94 -19.05
N ASN A 165 -9.51 -10.48 -17.92
CA ASN A 165 -10.90 -10.87 -17.73
C ASN A 165 -11.82 -9.64 -17.61
N LYS A 166 -11.43 -8.59 -16.87
CA LYS A 166 -12.17 -7.31 -16.86
C LYS A 166 -12.24 -6.66 -18.25
N LEU A 167 -11.13 -6.66 -19.00
CA LEU A 167 -11.10 -6.14 -20.37
C LEU A 167 -11.96 -6.98 -21.31
N GLN A 168 -11.92 -8.32 -21.18
CA GLN A 168 -12.78 -9.24 -21.94
C GLN A 168 -14.26 -8.99 -21.64
N LEU A 169 -14.63 -8.82 -20.37
CA LEU A 169 -15.99 -8.47 -19.95
C LEU A 169 -16.41 -7.09 -20.51
N GLN A 170 -15.55 -6.07 -20.44
CA GLN A 170 -15.83 -4.76 -21.03
C GLN A 170 -16.00 -4.84 -22.56
N MET A 171 -15.17 -5.61 -23.26
CA MET A 171 -15.29 -5.83 -24.69
C MET A 171 -16.60 -6.55 -25.05
N GLN A 172 -17.00 -7.54 -24.27
CA GLN A 172 -18.29 -8.23 -24.47
C GLN A 172 -19.48 -7.30 -24.22
N ILE A 173 -19.44 -6.49 -23.17
CA ILE A 173 -20.48 -5.47 -22.90
C ILE A 173 -20.55 -4.45 -24.06
N SER A 174 -19.41 -3.97 -24.55
CA SER A 174 -19.36 -3.06 -25.70
C SER A 174 -19.94 -3.68 -26.97
N ARG A 175 -19.59 -4.94 -27.27
CA ARG A 175 -20.15 -5.68 -28.42
C ARG A 175 -21.65 -5.90 -28.29
N ARG A 176 -22.16 -6.12 -27.08
CA ARG A 176 -23.60 -6.24 -26.81
C ARG A 176 -24.31 -4.90 -27.01
N LYS A 177 -23.81 -3.80 -26.46
CA LYS A 177 -24.36 -2.45 -26.69
C LYS A 177 -24.38 -2.07 -28.18
N GLN A 178 -23.37 -2.48 -28.95
CA GLN A 178 -23.35 -2.29 -30.40
C GLN A 178 -24.38 -3.14 -31.15
N LYS A 179 -24.63 -4.38 -30.71
CA LYS A 179 -25.69 -5.25 -31.25
C LYS A 179 -27.09 -4.77 -30.87
N GLU A 180 -27.24 -4.20 -29.68
CA GLU A 180 -28.52 -3.65 -29.19
C GLU A 180 -28.89 -2.34 -29.90
N ASN A 181 -27.88 -1.57 -30.34
CA ASN A 181 -28.05 -0.37 -31.16
C ASN A 181 -28.10 -0.64 -32.68
N GLN A 182 -28.07 -1.90 -33.15
CA GLN A 182 -28.33 -2.24 -34.56
C GLN A 182 -29.84 -2.38 -34.80
N PRO A 183 -30.47 -1.57 -35.69
CA PRO A 183 -31.87 -1.75 -36.04
C PRO A 183 -32.09 -3.10 -36.72
N CYS A 184 -33.18 -3.80 -36.37
CA CYS A 184 -33.62 -4.99 -37.11
C CYS A 184 -33.98 -4.59 -38.54
N GLU A 185 -33.19 -5.00 -39.53
CA GLU A 185 -33.70 -5.11 -40.90
C GLU A 185 -34.53 -6.40 -41.00
N ASP A 186 -35.84 -6.23 -41.12
CA ASP A 186 -36.82 -7.28 -41.36
C ASP A 186 -36.47 -8.06 -42.63
N LYS A 187 -36.17 -9.35 -42.48
CA LYS A 187 -36.20 -10.31 -43.58
C LYS A 187 -37.64 -10.78 -43.77
N ASN A 188 -38.33 -10.21 -44.76
CA ASN A 188 -39.56 -10.78 -45.31
C ASN A 188 -39.24 -11.70 -46.50
N GLU A 189 -39.43 -12.99 -46.30
CA GLU A 189 -39.88 -13.97 -47.31
C GLU A 189 -40.63 -15.07 -46.52
N PRO A 190 -41.67 -15.77 -47.06
CA PRO A 190 -41.61 -16.39 -48.39
C PRO A 190 -42.95 -16.64 -49.16
N SER A 191 -42.78 -17.16 -50.39
CA SER A 191 -43.53 -18.26 -51.06
C SER A 191 -44.73 -18.03 -52.02
N SER A 192 -44.45 -18.43 -53.27
CA SER A 192 -45.18 -19.34 -54.20
C SER A 192 -46.47 -18.94 -54.96
N SER A 193 -46.32 -19.08 -56.29
CA SER A 193 -47.20 -19.66 -57.33
C SER A 193 -48.39 -18.88 -57.92
N SER A 194 -48.32 -18.68 -59.24
CA SER A 194 -49.39 -18.95 -60.24
C SER A 194 -48.81 -18.76 -61.67
N VAL A 195 -48.46 -19.85 -62.37
CA VAL A 195 -49.13 -20.47 -63.56
C VAL A 195 -49.14 -19.60 -64.84
N PRO A 196 -48.71 -20.13 -66.02
CA PRO A 196 -48.62 -19.41 -67.31
C PRO A 196 -49.89 -19.53 -68.16
N LEU A 197 -50.13 -18.59 -69.09
CA LEU A 197 -51.01 -18.75 -70.26
C LEU A 197 -50.67 -17.74 -71.38
N GLU A 198 -50.50 -18.31 -72.58
CA GLU A 198 -50.42 -17.79 -73.97
C GLU A 198 -49.33 -16.77 -74.38
#